data_AF-A0AAV6X450-F1
#
_entry.id   AF-A0AAV6X450-F1
#
_cell.length_a   1.000
_cell.length_b   1.000
_cell.length_c   1.000
_cell.angle_alpha   90.00
_cell.angle_beta   90.00
_cell.angle_gamma   90.00
#
_symmetry.space_group_name_H-M   'P 1'
#
loop_
_entity.id
_entity.type
_entity.pdbx_description
1 polymer ?
#
loop_
_entity_poly.entity_id
_entity_poly.type
_entity_poly.pdbx_seq_one_letter_code
_entity_poly.pdbx_strand_id
1 'polypeptide(L)'
;MARLLRNVSSLRRSLLPQVQESRRGLLGTTIQLCNFSAKGRKKSKSDTSDSGEENMSKKDLALKLALDQITASFGKGSIMWLGRSVSPRQTPVVSTGSFALDVALGIGGLPKGRVVEIYGSEASGKTTLALHVIAEAQKQGGYCVFVDAEHALDPTLAEAIGVDTGNLLLSQPDCGEQALSLVDTLIRSGSVDVVVVDSVRAKLSTFGGFGGPSEVTCGGNALKFYASVRLNIRRTGLVKKGEETIGSQVVVKIVKNKHAPPFRTAEFELEFGKGICREAELIDLGCKHKFITKAGSFFNMNDQNFHGKDAIKRYLSENESAREELVKKLRDKLIDVEPDHEKQQSIVSSVDGEIVQEIASSETTDEEAVTAAEA
;
A
#
# COMPACT_ATOMS: atom_id res chain seq x y z
N MET A 1 -54.86 3.45 -48.07
CA MET A 1 -55.30 2.26 -48.84
C MET A 1 -54.28 1.17 -48.54
N ALA A 2 -54.55 0.14 -47.73
CA ALA A 2 -55.57 -0.91 -47.82
C ALA A 2 -55.30 -1.95 -48.94
N ARG A 3 -54.97 -3.20 -48.52
CA ARG A 3 -55.27 -4.49 -49.19
C ARG A 3 -54.47 -4.81 -50.48
N LEU A 4 -54.12 -6.06 -50.83
CA LEU A 4 -54.13 -7.42 -50.21
C LEU A 4 -53.35 -8.36 -51.18
N LEU A 5 -52.48 -9.31 -50.79
CA LEU A 5 -52.67 -10.79 -50.76
C LEU A 5 -51.26 -11.45 -50.77
N ARG A 6 -50.83 -12.23 -49.77
CA ARG A 6 -51.02 -13.69 -49.52
C ARG A 6 -50.07 -14.67 -50.26
N ASN A 7 -49.24 -15.34 -49.45
CA ASN A 7 -48.99 -16.79 -49.35
C ASN A 7 -48.25 -17.48 -50.53
N VAL A 8 -47.41 -18.50 -50.34
CA VAL A 8 -47.62 -19.78 -49.61
C VAL A 8 -46.35 -20.27 -48.87
N SER A 9 -46.55 -21.13 -47.86
CA SER A 9 -45.53 -21.74 -46.99
C SER A 9 -45.24 -23.22 -47.28
N SER A 10 -44.01 -23.67 -47.01
CA SER A 10 -43.63 -25.06 -46.65
C SER A 10 -42.16 -25.04 -46.17
N LEU A 11 -41.86 -25.31 -44.89
CA LEU A 11 -41.79 -26.59 -44.16
C LEU A 11 -40.37 -27.22 -44.10
N ARG A 12 -39.69 -26.88 -43.00
CA ARG A 12 -38.87 -27.75 -42.12
C ARG A 12 -37.49 -28.30 -42.53
N ARG A 13 -36.60 -28.14 -41.54
CA ARG A 13 -35.59 -29.07 -40.99
C ARG A 13 -34.17 -29.09 -41.57
N SER A 14 -33.28 -28.46 -40.80
CA SER A 14 -32.04 -29.03 -40.23
C SER A 14 -31.10 -29.86 -41.11
N LEU A 15 -29.84 -29.44 -41.16
CA LEU A 15 -28.72 -30.11 -40.47
C LEU A 15 -27.46 -29.22 -40.49
N LEU A 16 -26.69 -29.20 -39.40
CA LEU A 16 -25.35 -28.59 -39.34
C LEU A 16 -24.30 -29.63 -39.78
N PRO A 17 -23.20 -29.22 -40.43
CA PRO A 17 -22.07 -30.11 -40.71
C PRO A 17 -21.16 -30.31 -39.49
N GLN A 18 -20.53 -31.48 -39.40
CA GLN A 18 -19.52 -31.82 -38.39
C GLN A 18 -18.10 -31.45 -38.82
N VAL A 19 -17.24 -31.18 -37.83
CA VAL A 19 -15.79 -31.50 -37.86
C VAL A 19 -15.38 -32.00 -36.47
N GLN A 20 -14.62 -33.10 -36.40
CA GLN A 20 -14.01 -33.64 -35.15
C GLN A 20 -12.69 -32.91 -34.85
N GLU A 21 -12.27 -32.67 -33.60
CA GLU A 21 -11.64 -33.60 -32.64
C GLU A 21 -11.34 -32.80 -31.33
N SER A 22 -10.87 -33.32 -30.17
CA SER A 22 -10.36 -34.65 -29.82
C SER A 22 -10.75 -35.08 -28.36
N ARG A 23 -9.78 -35.60 -27.60
CA ARG A 23 -9.88 -36.28 -26.30
C ARG A 23 -9.33 -35.49 -25.09
N ARG A 24 -10.01 -35.68 -23.95
CA ARG A 24 -9.54 -35.60 -22.54
C ARG A 24 -9.10 -34.21 -22.01
N GLY A 25 -9.58 -33.75 -20.85
CA GLY A 25 -10.62 -34.28 -19.97
C GLY A 25 -10.81 -33.37 -18.74
N LEU A 26 -12.04 -33.25 -18.24
CA LEU A 26 -12.39 -32.37 -17.11
C LEU A 26 -13.46 -33.04 -16.23
N LEU A 27 -13.18 -33.12 -14.93
CA LEU A 27 -14.10 -33.65 -13.91
C LEU A 27 -15.00 -32.51 -13.42
N GLY A 28 -16.24 -32.47 -13.91
CA GLY A 28 -17.33 -31.69 -13.33
C GLY A 28 -18.39 -32.63 -12.77
N THR A 29 -18.64 -32.60 -11.46
CA THR A 29 -19.71 -33.40 -10.83
C THR A 29 -21.01 -32.61 -10.73
N THR A 30 -22.08 -33.25 -11.18
CA THR A 30 -23.40 -32.68 -11.48
C THR A 30 -24.26 -32.42 -10.25
N ILE A 31 -25.05 -31.34 -10.29
CA ILE A 31 -26.15 -31.06 -9.36
C ILE A 31 -27.29 -32.07 -9.59
N GLN A 32 -27.71 -32.80 -8.56
CA GLN A 32 -29.00 -33.50 -8.56
C GLN A 32 -29.87 -33.09 -7.38
N LEU A 33 -31.06 -32.54 -7.69
CA LEU A 33 -32.19 -32.54 -6.78
C LEU A 33 -32.86 -33.93 -6.79
N CYS A 34 -33.25 -34.41 -5.62
CA CYS A 34 -34.29 -35.44 -5.46
C CYS A 34 -35.11 -35.20 -4.18
N ASN A 35 -36.38 -35.63 -4.22
CA ASN A 35 -37.43 -35.16 -3.33
C ASN A 35 -37.58 -35.93 -1.99
N PHE A 36 -38.32 -35.28 -1.09
CA PHE A 36 -38.95 -35.78 0.15
C PHE A 36 -39.15 -37.30 0.27
N SER A 37 -38.76 -37.84 1.43
CA SER A 37 -39.43 -38.98 2.06
C SER A 37 -39.39 -38.85 3.58
N ALA A 38 -40.55 -38.87 4.22
CA ALA A 38 -40.67 -38.69 5.66
C ALA A 38 -40.72 -40.03 6.40
N LYS A 39 -39.76 -40.25 7.32
CA LYS A 39 -39.92 -41.11 8.51
C LYS A 39 -38.83 -40.77 9.52
N GLY A 40 -39.25 -40.52 10.77
CA GLY A 40 -38.40 -39.89 11.77
C GLY A 40 -37.28 -40.77 12.32
N ARG A 41 -36.16 -40.13 12.69
CA ARG A 41 -35.15 -40.70 13.58
C ARG A 41 -34.63 -39.64 14.55
N LYS A 42 -34.20 -40.09 15.73
CA LYS A 42 -34.00 -39.28 16.93
C LYS A 42 -32.94 -38.18 16.75
N LYS A 43 -33.18 -37.04 17.39
CA LYS A 43 -32.26 -35.90 17.51
C LYS A 43 -31.01 -36.32 18.29
N SER A 44 -29.89 -36.57 17.61
CA SER A 44 -28.60 -36.79 18.25
C SER A 44 -28.01 -35.44 18.69
N LYS A 45 -27.65 -35.32 19.97
CA LYS A 45 -26.82 -34.22 20.45
C LYS A 45 -25.49 -34.21 19.67
N SER A 46 -25.00 -33.02 19.33
CA SER A 46 -23.62 -32.83 18.90
C SER A 46 -22.76 -32.66 20.16
N ASP A 47 -21.98 -33.67 20.49
CA ASP A 47 -21.02 -33.60 21.58
C ASP A 47 -19.81 -32.75 21.16
N THR A 48 -19.72 -31.54 21.71
CA THR A 48 -18.45 -30.93 22.09
C THR A 48 -18.51 -30.72 23.59
N SER A 49 -17.63 -31.42 24.31
CA SER A 49 -17.66 -31.54 25.77
C SER A 49 -17.46 -30.19 26.47
N ASP A 50 -18.57 -29.64 26.95
CA ASP A 50 -18.59 -28.54 27.89
C ASP A 50 -18.18 -29.07 29.27
N SER A 51 -16.89 -28.96 29.58
CA SER A 51 -16.28 -29.50 30.79
C SER A 51 -15.20 -28.57 31.32
N GLY A 52 -15.54 -27.28 31.45
CA GLY A 52 -14.65 -26.23 31.93
C GLY A 52 -15.31 -25.03 32.63
N GLU A 53 -16.63 -25.03 32.87
CA GLU A 53 -17.31 -23.88 33.48
C GLU A 53 -17.21 -23.82 35.01
N GLU A 54 -16.85 -24.92 35.69
CA GLU A 54 -16.99 -25.05 37.16
C GLU A 54 -15.93 -24.32 38.02
N ASN A 55 -14.98 -23.59 37.42
CA ASN A 55 -13.98 -22.79 38.16
C ASN A 55 -13.67 -21.42 37.52
N MET A 56 -14.64 -20.79 36.84
CA MET A 56 -14.49 -19.42 36.34
C MET A 56 -14.58 -18.39 37.49
N SER A 57 -13.68 -17.41 37.51
CA SER A 57 -13.76 -16.35 38.53
C SER A 57 -14.97 -15.45 38.29
N LYS A 58 -15.46 -14.78 39.34
CA LYS A 58 -16.57 -13.81 39.22
C LYS A 58 -16.27 -12.68 38.22
N LYS A 59 -14.98 -12.35 38.01
CA LYS A 59 -14.56 -11.34 37.01
C LYS A 59 -14.71 -11.89 35.59
N ASP A 60 -14.33 -13.13 35.34
CA ASP A 60 -14.37 -13.74 34.01
C ASP A 60 -15.80 -14.01 33.55
N LEU A 61 -16.68 -14.38 34.49
CA LEU A 61 -18.12 -14.53 34.22
C LEU A 61 -18.77 -13.18 33.87
N ALA A 62 -18.48 -12.11 34.64
CA ALA A 62 -18.96 -10.77 34.34
C ALA A 62 -18.43 -10.26 32.97
N LEU A 63 -17.18 -10.57 32.64
CA LEU A 63 -16.59 -10.24 31.35
C LEU A 63 -17.26 -11.01 30.20
N LYS A 64 -17.53 -12.32 30.36
CA LYS A 64 -18.25 -13.15 29.37
C LYS A 64 -19.63 -12.53 29.05
N LEU A 65 -20.40 -12.19 30.07
CA LEU A 65 -21.72 -11.54 29.90
C LEU A 65 -21.62 -10.18 29.18
N ALA A 66 -20.62 -9.35 29.50
CA ALA A 66 -20.42 -8.08 28.82
C ALA A 66 -20.03 -8.25 27.33
N LEU A 67 -19.16 -9.22 27.02
CA LEU A 67 -18.77 -9.57 25.65
C LEU A 67 -19.98 -10.10 24.85
N ASP A 68 -20.81 -10.94 25.45
CA ASP A 68 -22.03 -11.45 24.82
C ASP A 68 -23.05 -10.33 24.56
N GLN A 69 -23.23 -9.39 25.49
CA GLN A 69 -24.10 -8.23 25.33
C GLN A 69 -23.65 -7.29 24.20
N ILE A 70 -22.34 -7.00 24.12
CA ILE A 70 -21.75 -6.21 23.02
C ILE A 70 -21.95 -6.95 21.69
N THR A 71 -21.68 -8.25 21.64
CA THR A 71 -21.85 -9.08 20.45
C THR A 71 -23.31 -9.15 19.97
N ALA A 72 -24.27 -9.19 20.91
CA ALA A 72 -25.69 -9.16 20.59
C ALA A 72 -26.17 -7.79 20.06
N SER A 73 -25.58 -6.70 20.55
CA SER A 73 -25.97 -5.34 20.21
C SER A 73 -25.31 -4.81 18.92
N PHE A 74 -24.06 -5.19 18.67
CA PHE A 74 -23.25 -4.67 17.57
C PHE A 74 -22.81 -5.74 16.55
N GLY A 75 -23.26 -6.99 16.72
CA GLY A 75 -22.99 -8.10 15.81
C GLY A 75 -21.70 -8.87 16.11
N LYS A 76 -21.55 -10.02 15.43
CA LYS A 76 -20.37 -10.89 15.57
C LYS A 76 -19.11 -10.20 15.08
N GLY A 77 -18.06 -10.22 15.89
CA GLY A 77 -16.77 -9.58 15.60
C GLY A 77 -16.64 -8.12 16.07
N SER A 78 -17.70 -7.53 16.63
CA SER A 78 -17.66 -6.18 17.23
C SER A 78 -16.67 -6.05 18.40
N ILE A 79 -16.44 -7.13 19.15
CA ILE A 79 -15.37 -7.23 20.14
C ILE A 79 -14.77 -8.64 20.11
N MET A 80 -13.43 -8.71 20.10
CA MET A 80 -12.68 -9.97 20.04
C MET A 80 -11.36 -9.83 20.80
N TRP A 81 -10.85 -10.94 21.33
CA TRP A 81 -9.49 -11.02 21.84
C TRP A 81 -8.48 -10.84 20.69
N LEU A 82 -7.53 -9.92 20.81
CA LEU A 82 -6.59 -9.57 19.74
C LEU A 82 -5.86 -10.81 19.17
N GLY A 83 -5.30 -11.67 20.04
CA GLY A 83 -4.63 -12.91 19.65
C GLY A 83 -5.55 -14.03 19.13
N ARG A 84 -6.88 -13.84 19.16
CA ARG A 84 -7.88 -14.73 18.53
C ARG A 84 -8.54 -14.11 17.30
N SER A 85 -8.17 -12.88 16.93
CA SER A 85 -8.57 -12.29 15.65
C SER A 85 -7.88 -13.05 14.53
N VAL A 86 -8.66 -13.50 13.53
CA VAL A 86 -8.13 -14.11 12.30
C VAL A 86 -7.63 -13.01 11.35
N SER A 87 -6.77 -12.14 11.86
CA SER A 87 -6.04 -11.16 11.06
C SER A 87 -4.82 -11.84 10.43
N PRO A 88 -4.52 -11.61 9.14
CA PRO A 88 -3.28 -12.08 8.53
C PRO A 88 -2.05 -11.66 9.37
N ARG A 89 -1.13 -12.61 9.64
CA ARG A 89 0.10 -12.32 10.40
C ARG A 89 0.98 -11.24 9.75
N GLN A 90 0.87 -11.09 8.43
CA GLN A 90 1.47 -10.00 7.66
C GLN A 90 0.35 -9.19 7.02
N THR A 91 0.43 -7.86 7.09
CA THR A 91 -0.55 -6.98 6.43
C THR A 91 -0.42 -7.15 4.92
N PRO A 92 -1.50 -7.42 4.15
CA PRO A 92 -1.43 -7.47 2.70
C PRO A 92 -1.02 -6.10 2.12
N VAL A 93 -0.13 -6.09 1.13
CA VAL A 93 0.44 -4.87 0.53
C VAL A 93 0.26 -4.81 -0.98
N VAL A 94 0.37 -3.58 -1.53
CA VAL A 94 0.54 -3.28 -2.96
C VAL A 94 1.88 -2.59 -3.16
N SER A 95 2.67 -3.02 -4.14
CA SER A 95 3.95 -2.37 -4.47
C SER A 95 3.71 -0.92 -4.92
N THR A 96 4.62 -0.02 -4.57
CA THR A 96 4.65 1.36 -5.09
C THR A 96 5.23 1.47 -6.49
N GLY A 97 5.68 0.36 -7.08
CA GLY A 97 6.38 0.29 -8.35
C GLY A 97 7.85 0.76 -8.29
N SER A 98 8.29 1.27 -7.14
CA SER A 98 9.67 1.63 -6.77
C SER A 98 10.18 0.64 -5.72
N PHE A 99 11.27 -0.04 -6.02
CA PHE A 99 11.89 -1.03 -5.13
C PHE A 99 12.48 -0.38 -3.87
N ALA A 100 13.10 0.79 -4.01
CA ALA A 100 13.65 1.55 -2.88
C ALA A 100 12.55 2.03 -1.95
N LEU A 101 11.39 2.45 -2.47
CA LEU A 101 10.26 2.87 -1.66
C LEU A 101 9.58 1.70 -0.96
N ASP A 102 9.40 0.57 -1.63
CA ASP A 102 8.86 -0.66 -1.02
C ASP A 102 9.75 -1.16 0.14
N VAL A 103 11.08 -1.12 -0.02
CA VAL A 103 12.05 -1.42 1.05
C VAL A 103 12.00 -0.35 2.15
N ALA A 104 11.95 0.93 1.80
CA ALA A 104 11.87 2.02 2.78
C ALA A 104 10.59 1.96 3.62
N LEU A 105 9.47 1.49 3.05
CA LEU A 105 8.21 1.24 3.74
C LEU A 105 8.30 0.09 4.75
N GLY A 106 9.31 -0.78 4.66
CA GLY A 106 9.63 -1.85 5.60
C GLY A 106 8.70 -3.07 5.55
N ILE A 107 7.55 -2.95 4.90
CA ILE A 107 6.58 -4.05 4.67
C ILE A 107 6.49 -4.46 3.19
N GLY A 108 7.36 -3.94 2.32
CA GLY A 108 7.39 -4.28 0.89
C GLY A 108 6.30 -3.59 0.04
N GLY A 109 5.63 -2.56 0.56
CA GLY A 109 4.62 -1.80 -0.19
C GLY A 109 3.67 -1.00 0.69
N LEU A 110 2.58 -0.50 0.10
CA LEU A 110 1.49 0.20 0.78
C LEU A 110 0.48 -0.81 1.36
N PRO A 111 0.03 -0.65 2.61
CA PRO A 111 -0.87 -1.60 3.26
C PRO A 111 -2.31 -1.50 2.72
N LYS A 112 -2.87 -2.61 2.23
CA LYS A 112 -4.28 -2.70 1.79
C LYS A 112 -5.24 -2.43 2.95
N GLY A 113 -6.42 -1.89 2.63
CA GLY A 113 -7.45 -1.55 3.62
C GLY A 113 -7.10 -0.37 4.54
N ARG A 114 -6.13 0.47 4.16
CA ARG A 114 -5.68 1.64 4.92
C ARG A 114 -5.63 2.89 4.05
N VAL A 115 -5.87 4.05 4.67
CA VAL A 115 -5.65 5.35 4.04
C VAL A 115 -4.15 5.66 3.96
N VAL A 116 -3.70 6.11 2.79
CA VAL A 116 -2.34 6.60 2.52
C VAL A 116 -2.45 8.04 1.99
N GLU A 117 -1.55 8.93 2.43
CA GLU A 117 -1.48 10.31 1.94
C GLU A 117 -0.15 10.53 1.20
N ILE A 118 -0.22 10.92 -0.07
CA ILE A 118 0.95 11.32 -0.88
C ILE A 118 0.84 12.83 -1.10
N TYR A 119 1.82 13.60 -0.62
CA TYR A 119 1.78 15.06 -0.70
C TYR A 119 3.15 15.64 -1.02
N GLY A 120 3.16 16.83 -1.63
CA GLY A 120 4.39 17.47 -2.10
C GLY A 120 4.08 18.61 -3.06
N SER A 121 5.12 19.24 -3.61
CA SER A 121 5.00 20.35 -4.55
C SER A 121 4.25 19.97 -5.84
N GLU A 122 3.89 20.97 -6.63
CA GLU A 122 3.57 20.78 -8.05
C GLU A 122 4.75 20.11 -8.78
N ALA A 123 4.45 19.33 -9.82
CA ALA A 123 5.43 18.55 -10.62
C ALA A 123 6.43 17.67 -9.84
N SER A 124 6.08 17.23 -8.62
CA SER A 124 6.90 16.34 -7.78
C SER A 124 6.77 14.84 -8.12
N GLY A 125 5.75 14.46 -8.91
CA GLY A 125 5.48 13.06 -9.28
C GLY A 125 4.38 12.36 -8.48
N LYS A 126 3.53 13.09 -7.73
CA LYS A 126 2.40 12.53 -6.96
C LYS A 126 1.53 11.56 -7.79
N THR A 127 0.95 12.08 -8.88
CA THR A 127 0.08 11.35 -9.79
C THR A 127 0.82 10.19 -10.48
N THR A 128 2.07 10.41 -10.90
CA THR A 128 2.94 9.36 -11.45
C THR A 128 3.11 8.18 -10.48
N LEU A 129 3.41 8.46 -9.21
CA LEU A 129 3.53 7.43 -8.16
C LEU A 129 2.19 6.71 -7.91
N ALA A 130 1.08 7.45 -7.91
CA ALA A 130 -0.25 6.87 -7.76
C ALA A 130 -0.63 5.94 -8.94
N LEU A 131 -0.27 6.30 -10.17
CA LEU A 131 -0.45 5.47 -11.36
C LEU A 131 0.42 4.20 -11.32
N HIS A 132 1.63 4.25 -10.77
CA HIS A 132 2.42 3.04 -10.53
C HIS A 132 1.77 2.10 -9.51
N VAL A 133 1.19 2.63 -8.42
CA VAL A 133 0.44 1.81 -7.44
C VAL A 133 -0.77 1.14 -8.10
N ILE A 134 -1.49 1.84 -8.98
CA ILE A 134 -2.59 1.28 -9.79
C ILE A 134 -2.07 0.17 -10.72
N ALA A 135 -1.01 0.43 -11.48
CA ALA A 135 -0.42 -0.56 -12.40
C ALA A 135 0.02 -1.83 -11.67
N GLU A 136 0.63 -1.71 -10.48
CA GLU A 136 1.02 -2.88 -9.66
C GLU A 136 -0.19 -3.61 -9.04
N ALA A 137 -1.28 -2.92 -8.70
CA ALA A 137 -2.52 -3.56 -8.26
C ALA A 137 -3.24 -4.29 -9.41
N GLN A 138 -3.32 -3.68 -10.60
CA GLN A 138 -3.91 -4.31 -11.79
C GLN A 138 -3.13 -5.54 -12.24
N LYS A 139 -1.78 -5.54 -12.14
CA LYS A 139 -0.95 -6.75 -12.38
C LYS A 139 -1.27 -7.92 -11.44
N GLN A 140 -1.82 -7.64 -10.26
CA GLN A 140 -2.31 -8.65 -9.31
C GLN A 140 -3.77 -9.05 -9.57
N GLY A 141 -4.40 -8.56 -10.65
CA GLY A 141 -5.81 -8.77 -10.97
C GLY A 141 -6.77 -7.91 -10.16
N GLY A 142 -6.28 -6.89 -9.45
CA GLY A 142 -7.09 -6.04 -8.59
C GLY A 142 -7.82 -4.91 -9.33
N TYR A 143 -9.07 -4.64 -8.94
CA TYR A 143 -9.83 -3.52 -9.51
C TYR A 143 -9.35 -2.19 -8.93
N CYS A 144 -9.15 -1.21 -9.80
CA CYS A 144 -8.63 0.11 -9.44
C CYS A 144 -9.61 1.22 -9.84
N VAL A 145 -9.65 2.26 -9.02
CA VAL A 145 -10.44 3.48 -9.27
C VAL A 145 -9.52 4.70 -9.18
N PHE A 146 -9.66 5.61 -10.14
CA PHE A 146 -9.06 6.93 -10.10
C PHE A 146 -10.16 8.00 -10.04
N VAL A 147 -10.17 8.78 -8.97
CA VAL A 147 -11.07 9.93 -8.79
C VAL A 147 -10.26 11.19 -9.10
N ASP A 148 -10.43 11.70 -10.32
CA ASP A 148 -9.74 12.85 -10.89
C ASP A 148 -10.52 14.13 -10.61
N ALA A 149 -10.28 14.73 -9.45
CA ALA A 149 -10.85 16.04 -9.11
C ALA A 149 -9.96 17.21 -9.59
N GLU A 150 -8.78 16.97 -10.16
CA GLU A 150 -7.97 17.99 -10.85
C GLU A 150 -8.33 18.14 -12.34
N HIS A 151 -9.07 17.18 -12.91
CA HIS A 151 -9.37 17.06 -14.35
C HIS A 151 -8.10 17.08 -15.22
N ALA A 152 -7.04 16.43 -14.72
CA ALA A 152 -5.67 16.55 -15.23
C ALA A 152 -5.00 15.19 -15.57
N LEU A 153 -5.74 14.09 -15.50
CA LEU A 153 -5.21 12.76 -15.84
C LEU A 153 -4.97 12.64 -17.35
N ASP A 154 -3.73 12.31 -17.74
CA ASP A 154 -3.36 11.91 -19.11
C ASP A 154 -3.40 10.38 -19.25
N PRO A 155 -4.33 9.81 -20.04
CA PRO A 155 -4.38 8.38 -20.31
C PRO A 155 -3.10 7.84 -20.97
N THR A 156 -2.44 8.65 -21.82
CA THR A 156 -1.23 8.24 -22.54
C THR A 156 -0.08 7.95 -21.57
N LEU A 157 0.10 8.81 -20.56
CA LEU A 157 1.06 8.60 -19.49
C LEU A 157 0.70 7.39 -18.62
N ALA A 158 -0.58 7.18 -18.33
CA ALA A 158 -1.05 6.02 -17.56
C ALA A 158 -0.71 4.70 -18.30
N GLU A 159 -1.03 4.61 -19.60
CA GLU A 159 -0.71 3.45 -20.44
C GLU A 159 0.80 3.21 -20.53
N ALA A 160 1.61 4.27 -20.69
CA ALA A 160 3.06 4.15 -20.73
C ALA A 160 3.70 3.71 -19.39
N ILE A 161 3.04 4.00 -18.26
CA ILE A 161 3.38 3.48 -16.92
C ILE A 161 2.99 1.99 -16.76
N GLY A 162 2.12 1.48 -17.64
CA GLY A 162 1.58 0.12 -17.59
C GLY A 162 0.28 -0.02 -16.81
N VAL A 163 -0.51 1.06 -16.73
CA VAL A 163 -1.91 1.02 -16.28
C VAL A 163 -2.79 0.46 -17.41
N ASP A 164 -3.65 -0.50 -17.09
CA ASP A 164 -4.70 -0.95 -17.98
C ASP A 164 -5.86 0.05 -17.92
N THR A 165 -5.88 0.98 -18.88
CA THR A 165 -6.93 2.02 -19.01
C THR A 165 -8.29 1.44 -19.38
N GLY A 166 -8.35 0.26 -20.01
CA GLY A 166 -9.60 -0.45 -20.29
C GLY A 166 -10.27 -1.01 -19.03
N ASN A 167 -9.47 -1.33 -18.00
CA ASN A 167 -9.92 -1.83 -16.70
C ASN A 167 -9.63 -0.86 -15.54
N LEU A 168 -9.57 0.45 -15.81
CA LEU A 168 -9.49 1.52 -14.80
C LEU A 168 -10.83 2.25 -14.69
N LEU A 169 -11.44 2.27 -13.51
CA LEU A 169 -12.63 3.07 -13.25
C LEU A 169 -12.24 4.53 -13.02
N LEU A 170 -12.57 5.42 -13.96
CA LEU A 170 -12.36 6.86 -13.84
C LEU A 170 -13.63 7.57 -13.35
N SER A 171 -13.48 8.49 -12.40
CA SER A 171 -14.53 9.43 -12.00
C SER A 171 -14.00 10.86 -11.98
N GLN A 172 -14.76 11.79 -12.55
CA GLN A 172 -14.48 13.22 -12.54
C GLN A 172 -15.64 13.93 -11.81
N PRO A 173 -15.55 14.10 -10.48
CA PRO A 173 -16.63 14.66 -9.65
C PRO A 173 -16.64 16.20 -9.69
N ASP A 174 -17.84 16.79 -9.61
CA ASP A 174 -18.09 18.23 -9.56
C ASP A 174 -17.71 18.83 -8.18
N CYS A 175 -17.78 18.05 -7.11
CA CYS A 175 -17.44 18.50 -5.75
C CYS A 175 -16.83 17.42 -4.84
N GLY A 176 -16.23 17.85 -3.73
CA GLY A 176 -15.54 16.96 -2.78
C GLY A 176 -16.47 15.99 -2.05
N GLU A 177 -17.71 16.39 -1.77
CA GLU A 177 -18.73 15.55 -1.14
C GLU A 177 -19.15 14.40 -2.06
N GLN A 178 -19.32 14.68 -3.36
CA GLN A 178 -19.60 13.67 -4.38
C GLN A 178 -18.42 12.71 -4.54
N ALA A 179 -17.19 13.23 -4.58
CA ALA A 179 -15.97 12.42 -4.62
C ALA A 179 -15.91 11.44 -3.45
N LEU A 180 -16.10 11.92 -2.21
CA LEU A 180 -16.04 11.09 -1.00
C LEU A 180 -17.21 10.11 -0.90
N SER A 181 -18.41 10.48 -1.36
CA SER A 181 -19.59 9.59 -1.42
C SER A 181 -19.38 8.43 -2.40
N LEU A 182 -18.75 8.70 -3.55
CA LEU A 182 -18.36 7.70 -4.52
C LEU A 182 -17.29 6.75 -3.94
N VAL A 183 -16.26 7.28 -3.27
CA VAL A 183 -15.23 6.49 -2.59
C VAL A 183 -15.84 5.57 -1.50
N ASP A 184 -16.74 6.08 -0.66
CA ASP A 184 -17.44 5.29 0.36
C ASP A 184 -18.29 4.16 -0.26
N THR A 185 -19.03 4.46 -1.32
CA THR A 185 -19.83 3.46 -2.06
C THR A 185 -18.96 2.34 -2.63
N LEU A 186 -17.82 2.69 -3.23
CA LEU A 186 -16.88 1.74 -3.82
C LEU A 186 -16.21 0.86 -2.76
N ILE A 187 -15.77 1.44 -1.63
CA ILE A 187 -15.19 0.68 -0.52
C ILE A 187 -16.21 -0.31 0.06
N ARG A 188 -17.47 0.12 0.24
CA ARG A 188 -18.56 -0.75 0.75
C ARG A 188 -18.91 -1.91 -0.19
N SER A 189 -18.61 -1.81 -1.48
CA SER A 189 -18.80 -2.93 -2.42
C SER A 189 -17.90 -4.13 -2.10
N GLY A 190 -16.75 -3.90 -1.46
CA GLY A 190 -15.73 -4.92 -1.21
C GLY A 190 -14.95 -5.38 -2.45
N SER A 191 -15.22 -4.80 -3.63
CA SER A 191 -14.68 -5.26 -4.92
C SER A 191 -13.47 -4.49 -5.44
N VAL A 192 -13.01 -3.44 -4.74
CA VAL A 192 -11.95 -2.53 -5.22
C VAL A 192 -10.71 -2.64 -4.33
N ASP A 193 -9.54 -2.84 -4.96
CA ASP A 193 -8.25 -2.98 -4.28
C ASP A 193 -7.57 -1.64 -3.98
N VAL A 194 -7.63 -0.71 -4.93
CA VAL A 194 -7.00 0.62 -4.86
C VAL A 194 -7.97 1.69 -5.32
N VAL A 195 -8.16 2.71 -4.48
CA VAL A 195 -8.86 3.95 -4.85
C VAL A 195 -7.87 5.10 -4.70
N VAL A 196 -7.53 5.75 -5.80
CA VAL A 196 -6.77 7.00 -5.82
C VAL A 196 -7.76 8.16 -5.89
N VAL A 197 -7.53 9.19 -5.08
CA VAL A 197 -8.23 10.48 -5.16
C VAL A 197 -7.16 11.53 -5.42
N ASP A 198 -7.08 12.05 -6.64
CA ASP A 198 -6.18 13.15 -6.97
C ASP A 198 -6.96 14.46 -6.81
N SER A 199 -6.49 15.32 -5.91
CA SER A 199 -7.28 16.42 -5.34
C SER A 199 -6.59 17.77 -5.50
N VAL A 200 -7.32 18.73 -6.04
CA VAL A 200 -6.83 20.11 -6.23
C VAL A 200 -6.28 20.69 -4.93
N ARG A 201 -5.06 21.22 -4.98
CA ARG A 201 -4.44 21.87 -3.82
C ARG A 201 -5.05 23.24 -3.55
N ALA A 202 -5.76 23.38 -2.44
CA ALA A 202 -6.04 24.69 -1.86
C ALA A 202 -4.72 25.36 -1.38
N LYS A 203 -4.23 26.33 -2.15
CA LYS A 203 -2.95 27.02 -1.91
C LYS A 203 -3.08 28.06 -0.78
N LEU A 204 -3.09 27.61 0.48
CA LEU A 204 -2.95 28.53 1.63
C LEU A 204 -1.46 28.79 1.92
N SER A 205 -1.02 29.99 1.55
CA SER A 205 0.25 30.57 1.98
C SER A 205 0.10 31.24 3.34
N THR A 206 0.13 30.47 4.42
CA THR A 206 0.20 31.03 5.78
C THR A 206 1.65 31.33 6.15
N PHE A 207 2.06 32.58 5.99
CA PHE A 207 3.25 33.11 6.68
C PHE A 207 2.94 33.14 8.19
N GLY A 208 3.61 32.31 8.98
CA GLY A 208 3.32 32.13 10.39
C GLY A 208 4.52 31.69 11.21
N GLY A 209 5.41 32.64 11.54
CA GLY A 209 6.47 32.47 12.55
C GLY A 209 7.73 31.70 12.11
N PHE A 210 8.66 31.56 13.06
CA PHE A 210 9.96 30.89 12.92
C PHE A 210 9.77 29.43 12.47
N GLY A 211 9.97 29.15 11.18
CA GLY A 211 9.81 27.81 10.60
C GLY A 211 9.66 27.77 9.07
N GLY A 212 9.33 28.91 8.44
CA GLY A 212 9.15 29.00 6.99
C GLY A 212 7.78 28.49 6.51
N PRO A 213 7.52 28.47 5.19
CA PRO A 213 6.22 28.11 4.66
C PRO A 213 5.91 26.62 4.88
N SER A 214 4.96 26.33 5.76
CA SER A 214 4.50 24.96 6.01
C SER A 214 3.66 24.44 4.84
N GLU A 215 4.03 23.27 4.29
CA GLU A 215 3.19 22.57 3.31
C GLU A 215 1.89 22.06 3.99
N VAL A 216 0.79 22.80 3.78
CA VAL A 216 -0.55 22.35 4.17
C VAL A 216 -1.15 21.40 3.12
N THR A 217 -1.91 20.41 3.58
CA THR A 217 -2.60 19.41 2.75
C THR A 217 -4.13 19.55 2.86
N CYS A 218 -4.86 19.10 1.84
CA CYS A 218 -6.32 19.17 1.79
C CYS A 218 -6.98 18.33 2.90
N GLY A 219 -8.20 18.67 3.29
CA GLY A 219 -8.91 17.97 4.38
C GLY A 219 -8.43 18.32 5.80
N GLY A 220 -7.58 19.34 5.95
CA GLY A 220 -7.16 19.87 7.24
C GLY A 220 -6.29 18.91 8.04
N ASN A 221 -6.60 18.72 9.33
CA ASN A 221 -5.84 17.84 10.20
C ASN A 221 -6.34 16.38 10.23
N ALA A 222 -7.57 16.10 9.79
CA ALA A 222 -8.17 14.78 9.90
C ALA A 222 -7.36 13.70 9.18
N LEU A 223 -6.99 13.95 7.91
CA LEU A 223 -6.23 13.01 7.09
C LEU A 223 -4.88 12.62 7.74
N LYS A 224 -4.22 13.56 8.43
CA LYS A 224 -2.96 13.33 9.15
C LYS A 224 -3.10 12.28 10.25
N PHE A 225 -4.27 12.12 10.86
CA PHE A 225 -4.54 11.11 11.89
C PHE A 225 -4.98 9.76 11.27
N TYR A 226 -5.93 9.80 10.33
CA TYR A 226 -6.47 8.61 9.66
C TYR A 226 -5.39 7.86 8.85
N ALA A 227 -4.57 8.58 8.07
CA ALA A 227 -3.53 7.99 7.24
C ALA A 227 -2.61 7.06 8.05
N SER A 228 -2.41 5.83 7.56
CA SER A 228 -1.48 4.86 8.15
C SER A 228 -0.06 5.04 7.62
N VAL A 229 0.08 5.50 6.39
CA VAL A 229 1.34 5.92 5.77
C VAL A 229 1.16 7.34 5.23
N ARG A 230 2.16 8.21 5.42
CA ARG A 230 2.22 9.55 4.81
C ARG A 230 3.56 9.71 4.10
N LEU A 231 3.52 10.06 2.82
CA LEU A 231 4.67 10.21 1.94
C LEU A 231 4.81 11.68 1.52
N ASN A 232 5.94 12.30 1.86
CA ASN A 232 6.31 13.61 1.33
C ASN A 232 7.21 13.41 0.11
N ILE A 233 6.70 13.69 -1.09
CA ILE A 233 7.40 13.52 -2.37
C ILE A 233 7.91 14.87 -2.88
N ARG A 234 9.21 14.93 -3.21
CA ARG A 234 9.89 16.17 -3.62
C ARG A 234 10.78 15.92 -4.82
N ARG A 235 10.70 16.79 -5.82
CA ARG A 235 11.69 16.84 -6.91
C ARG A 235 12.95 17.52 -6.38
N THR A 236 14.07 16.81 -6.39
CA THR A 236 15.39 17.33 -5.95
C THR A 236 16.23 17.85 -7.11
N GLY A 237 16.00 17.36 -8.33
CA GLY A 237 16.75 17.78 -9.51
C GLY A 237 16.11 17.35 -10.82
N LEU A 238 16.82 17.61 -11.92
CA LEU A 238 16.45 17.20 -13.27
C LEU A 238 17.47 16.18 -13.78
N VAL A 239 16.99 15.10 -14.38
CA VAL A 239 17.84 14.10 -15.04
C VAL A 239 18.08 14.57 -16.48
N LYS A 240 19.34 14.70 -16.86
CA LYS A 240 19.75 15.22 -18.18
C LYS A 240 20.61 14.22 -18.93
N LYS A 241 20.49 14.23 -20.26
CA LYS A 241 21.31 13.47 -21.19
C LYS A 241 21.89 14.40 -22.24
N GLY A 242 23.13 14.85 -22.00
CA GLY A 242 23.67 16.01 -22.72
C GLY A 242 22.88 17.26 -22.33
N GLU A 243 22.34 17.96 -23.32
CA GLU A 243 21.54 19.18 -23.12
C GLU A 243 20.05 18.89 -22.83
N GLU A 244 19.55 17.73 -23.26
CA GLU A 244 18.14 17.34 -23.12
C GLU A 244 17.80 16.96 -21.67
N THR A 245 16.63 17.39 -21.20
CA THR A 245 16.10 17.00 -19.88
C THR A 245 15.12 15.84 -20.04
N ILE A 246 15.56 14.65 -19.67
CA ILE A 246 14.82 13.38 -19.88
C ILE A 246 13.92 13.01 -18.69
N GLY A 247 14.07 13.67 -17.55
CA GLY A 247 13.35 13.30 -16.34
C GLY A 247 13.60 14.18 -15.13
N SER A 248 13.12 13.72 -13.97
CA SER A 248 13.23 14.37 -12.67
C SER A 248 13.81 13.42 -11.62
N GLN A 249 14.78 13.89 -10.84
CA GLN A 249 15.22 13.19 -9.63
C GLN A 249 14.22 13.47 -8.52
N VAL A 250 13.73 12.41 -7.87
CA VAL A 250 12.69 12.49 -6.86
C VAL A 250 13.13 11.80 -5.58
N VAL A 251 12.79 12.40 -4.45
CA VAL A 251 12.98 11.85 -3.11
C VAL A 251 11.63 11.77 -2.41
N VAL A 252 11.32 10.59 -1.87
CA VAL A 252 10.13 10.33 -1.06
C VAL A 252 10.56 10.10 0.39
N LYS A 253 10.08 10.95 1.31
CA LYS A 253 10.27 10.78 2.75
C LYS A 253 9.01 10.21 3.38
N ILE A 254 9.14 9.10 4.10
CA ILE A 254 8.04 8.47 4.83
C ILE A 254 7.87 9.24 6.15
N VAL A 255 7.03 10.27 6.17
CA VAL A 255 6.85 11.12 7.36
C VAL A 255 5.94 10.50 8.43
N LYS A 256 5.19 9.45 8.08
CA LYS A 256 4.43 8.63 9.02
C LYS A 256 4.34 7.20 8.49
N ASN A 257 4.52 6.22 9.35
CA ASN A 257 4.30 4.81 9.08
C ASN A 257 3.76 4.15 10.36
N LYS A 258 2.59 3.49 10.28
CA LYS A 258 1.97 2.72 11.38
C LYS A 258 2.33 1.22 11.35
N HIS A 259 3.13 0.77 10.39
CA HIS A 259 3.41 -0.66 10.12
C HIS A 259 4.90 -1.03 10.23
N ALA A 260 5.80 -0.07 10.02
CA ALA A 260 7.24 -0.22 10.20
C ALA A 260 7.87 1.13 10.63
N PRO A 261 9.17 1.21 10.94
CA PRO A 261 9.81 2.46 11.36
C PRO A 261 9.62 3.61 10.34
N PRO A 262 9.15 4.80 10.78
CA PRO A 262 9.01 5.97 9.92
C PRO A 262 10.38 6.64 9.62
N PHE A 263 10.32 7.75 8.89
CA PHE A 263 11.43 8.66 8.56
C PHE A 263 12.51 8.14 7.61
N ARG A 264 12.43 6.87 7.20
CA ARG A 264 13.16 6.35 6.03
C ARG A 264 12.85 7.17 4.77
N THR A 265 13.84 7.25 3.88
CA THR A 265 13.74 7.92 2.57
C THR A 265 14.03 6.93 1.44
N ALA A 266 13.38 7.14 0.30
CA ALA A 266 13.68 6.50 -0.97
C ALA A 266 13.97 7.57 -2.02
N GLU A 267 14.89 7.27 -2.93
CA GLU A 267 15.28 8.17 -4.01
C GLU A 267 15.22 7.40 -5.33
N PHE A 268 14.61 7.98 -6.36
CA PHE A 268 14.46 7.36 -7.67
C PHE A 268 14.33 8.41 -8.79
N GLU A 269 14.55 7.98 -10.01
CA GLU A 269 14.40 8.80 -11.23
C GLU A 269 13.02 8.59 -11.85
N LEU A 270 12.34 9.68 -12.21
CA LEU A 270 11.15 9.67 -13.06
C LEU A 270 11.54 10.08 -14.48
N GLU A 271 11.40 9.18 -15.45
CA GLU A 271 11.49 9.48 -16.87
C GLU A 271 10.17 10.04 -17.40
N PHE A 272 10.25 11.13 -18.16
CA PHE A 272 9.05 11.71 -18.79
C PHE A 272 8.48 10.73 -19.83
N GLY A 273 7.17 10.52 -19.79
CA GLY A 273 6.48 9.56 -20.66
C GLY A 273 6.73 8.08 -20.35
N LYS A 274 7.34 7.73 -19.21
CA LYS A 274 7.51 6.32 -18.75
C LYS A 274 7.30 6.09 -17.26
N GLY A 275 7.55 7.11 -16.42
CA GLY A 275 7.44 6.99 -14.97
C GLY A 275 8.75 6.55 -14.29
N ILE A 276 8.64 5.77 -13.21
CA ILE A 276 9.75 5.34 -12.34
C ILE A 276 10.71 4.42 -13.11
N CYS A 277 11.98 4.82 -13.20
CA CYS A 277 13.03 4.00 -13.78
C CYS A 277 13.59 3.00 -12.74
N ARG A 278 13.11 1.76 -12.79
CA ARG A 278 13.53 0.66 -11.91
C ARG A 278 15.00 0.30 -12.07
N GLU A 279 15.51 0.32 -13.30
CA GLU A 279 16.90 -0.04 -13.58
C GLU A 279 17.87 0.96 -12.94
N ALA A 280 17.58 2.26 -13.00
CA ALA A 280 18.38 3.29 -12.35
C ALA A 280 18.40 3.13 -10.82
N GLU A 281 17.23 2.87 -10.23
CA GLU A 281 17.05 2.61 -8.80
C GLU A 281 17.86 1.38 -8.32
N LEU A 282 17.82 0.28 -9.09
CA LEU A 282 18.62 -0.91 -8.80
C LEU A 282 20.13 -0.66 -8.94
N ILE A 283 20.56 0.18 -9.90
CA ILE A 283 21.96 0.59 -10.04
C ILE A 283 22.42 1.38 -8.82
N ASP A 284 21.65 2.38 -8.38
CA ASP A 284 22.02 3.25 -7.27
C ASP A 284 22.05 2.48 -5.93
N LEU A 285 21.08 1.59 -5.71
CA LEU A 285 21.09 0.66 -4.57
C LEU A 285 22.22 -0.35 -4.65
N GLY A 286 22.49 -0.93 -5.84
CA GLY A 286 23.60 -1.84 -6.07
C GLY A 286 24.95 -1.20 -5.74
N CYS A 287 25.14 0.07 -6.10
CA CYS A 287 26.31 0.86 -5.73
C CYS A 287 26.37 1.08 -4.20
N LYS A 288 25.26 1.53 -3.59
CA LYS A 288 25.17 1.79 -2.14
C LYS A 288 25.49 0.55 -1.29
N HIS A 289 25.05 -0.63 -1.74
CA HIS A 289 25.23 -1.90 -1.03
C HIS A 289 26.44 -2.72 -1.49
N LYS A 290 27.29 -2.18 -2.37
CA LYS A 290 28.52 -2.79 -2.92
C LYS A 290 28.31 -4.07 -3.76
N PHE A 291 27.14 -4.23 -4.39
CA PHE A 291 26.89 -5.25 -5.41
C PHE A 291 27.31 -4.80 -6.82
N ILE A 292 27.34 -3.49 -7.04
CA ILE A 292 27.93 -2.85 -8.23
C ILE A 292 29.07 -1.98 -7.73
N THR A 293 30.25 -2.09 -8.34
CA THR A 293 31.37 -1.21 -8.02
C THR A 293 31.45 -0.07 -9.04
N LYS A 294 31.69 1.15 -8.56
CA LYS A 294 31.77 2.36 -9.40
C LYS A 294 33.18 2.94 -9.34
N ALA A 295 33.86 2.98 -10.48
CA ALA A 295 35.20 3.54 -10.65
C ALA A 295 35.13 4.74 -11.61
N GLY A 296 34.91 5.92 -11.05
CA GLY A 296 34.68 7.14 -11.85
C GLY A 296 33.40 7.02 -12.69
N SER A 297 33.57 7.03 -14.02
CA SER A 297 32.48 6.83 -14.99
C SER A 297 32.18 5.35 -15.28
N PHE A 298 33.02 4.42 -14.84
CA PHE A 298 32.81 2.99 -15.08
C PHE A 298 32.02 2.32 -13.94
N PHE A 299 31.14 1.39 -14.32
CA PHE A 299 30.41 0.52 -13.42
C PHE A 299 30.82 -0.92 -13.71
N ASN A 300 31.13 -1.70 -12.67
CA ASN A 300 31.42 -3.12 -12.78
C ASN A 300 30.40 -3.95 -11.97
N MET A 301 29.88 -5.00 -12.62
CA MET A 301 28.91 -5.94 -12.06
C MET A 301 29.16 -7.31 -12.68
N ASN A 302 29.27 -8.36 -11.85
CA ASN A 302 29.50 -9.75 -12.28
C ASN A 302 30.64 -9.86 -13.33
N ASP A 303 31.80 -9.25 -13.05
CA ASP A 303 33.00 -9.19 -13.90
C ASP A 303 32.85 -8.46 -15.25
N GLN A 304 31.69 -7.87 -15.55
CA GLN A 304 31.45 -7.05 -16.73
C GLN A 304 31.65 -5.55 -16.43
N ASN A 305 32.32 -4.83 -17.33
CA ASN A 305 32.59 -3.39 -17.24
C ASN A 305 31.69 -2.59 -18.19
N PHE A 306 31.00 -1.59 -17.65
CA PHE A 306 30.09 -0.70 -18.38
C PHE A 306 30.56 0.76 -18.26
N HIS A 307 30.52 1.51 -19.36
CA HIS A 307 30.88 2.93 -19.37
C HIS A 307 29.63 3.82 -19.25
N GLY A 308 29.46 4.47 -18.10
CA GLY A 308 28.34 5.34 -17.76
C GLY A 308 27.08 4.61 -17.29
N LYS A 309 26.20 5.33 -16.57
CA LYS A 309 24.95 4.79 -16.00
C LYS A 309 24.02 4.25 -17.10
N ASP A 310 24.00 4.90 -18.26
CA ASP A 310 23.22 4.48 -19.44
C ASP A 310 23.59 3.09 -19.98
N ALA A 311 24.86 2.69 -19.93
CA ALA A 311 25.30 1.42 -20.49
C ALA A 311 24.85 0.23 -19.61
N ILE A 312 25.06 0.33 -18.30
CA ILE A 312 24.58 -0.68 -17.35
C ILE A 312 23.04 -0.70 -17.27
N LYS A 313 22.38 0.46 -17.45
CA LYS A 313 20.91 0.55 -17.54
C LYS A 313 20.34 -0.20 -18.74
N ARG A 314 20.94 -0.05 -19.93
CA ARG A 314 20.59 -0.84 -21.12
C ARG A 314 20.78 -2.34 -20.87
N TYR A 315 21.94 -2.73 -20.32
CA TYR A 315 22.22 -4.11 -19.98
C TYR A 315 21.16 -4.72 -19.04
N LEU A 316 20.76 -4.00 -17.98
CA LEU A 316 19.71 -4.46 -17.05
C LEU A 316 18.30 -4.48 -17.66
N SER A 317 18.01 -3.63 -18.66
CA SER A 317 16.73 -3.70 -19.38
C SER A 317 16.66 -4.84 -20.41
N GLU A 318 17.81 -5.25 -20.94
CA GLU A 318 17.92 -6.35 -21.92
C GLU A 318 18.07 -7.73 -21.24
N ASN A 319 18.68 -7.78 -20.05
CA ASN A 319 19.03 -9.03 -19.34
C ASN A 319 18.21 -9.18 -18.05
N GLU A 320 17.00 -9.71 -18.18
CA GLU A 320 16.08 -9.94 -17.06
C GLU A 320 16.67 -10.83 -15.95
N SER A 321 17.42 -11.88 -16.30
CA SER A 321 18.06 -12.77 -15.34
C SER A 321 19.07 -12.06 -14.41
N ALA A 322 19.88 -11.15 -14.97
CA ALA A 322 20.82 -10.36 -14.18
C ALA A 322 20.10 -9.34 -13.28
N ARG A 323 18.99 -8.78 -13.76
CA ARG A 323 18.12 -7.89 -12.98
C ARG A 323 17.49 -8.62 -11.80
N GLU A 324 16.96 -9.82 -12.01
CA GLU A 324 16.37 -10.65 -10.94
C GLU A 324 17.42 -11.09 -9.91
N GLU A 325 18.62 -11.47 -10.35
CA GLU A 325 19.74 -11.82 -9.45
C GLU A 325 20.11 -10.63 -8.54
N LEU A 326 20.23 -9.43 -9.11
CA LEU A 326 20.51 -8.20 -8.37
C LEU A 326 19.37 -7.84 -7.39
N VAL A 327 18.11 -7.93 -7.84
CA VAL A 327 16.92 -7.73 -6.98
C VAL A 327 16.92 -8.69 -5.80
N LYS A 328 17.24 -9.97 -6.02
CA LYS A 328 17.32 -10.97 -4.95
C LYS A 328 18.42 -10.62 -3.95
N LYS A 329 19.66 -10.41 -4.41
CA LYS A 329 20.80 -9.99 -3.56
C LYS A 329 20.48 -8.73 -2.75
N LEU A 330 19.74 -7.78 -3.32
CA LEU A 330 19.29 -6.57 -2.63
C LEU A 330 18.19 -6.87 -1.59
N ARG A 331 17.19 -7.70 -1.91
CA ARG A 331 16.13 -8.11 -0.96
C ARG A 331 16.71 -8.81 0.26
N ASP A 332 17.51 -9.85 0.05
CA ASP A 332 18.14 -10.65 1.11
C ASP A 332 18.93 -9.73 2.08
N LYS A 333 19.62 -8.71 1.55
CA LYS A 333 20.41 -7.75 2.37
C LYS A 333 19.59 -6.64 3.06
N LEU A 334 18.37 -6.36 2.59
CA LEU A 334 17.56 -5.21 3.02
C LEU A 334 16.31 -5.59 3.83
N ILE A 335 15.87 -6.84 3.72
CA ILE A 335 14.65 -7.35 4.35
C ILE A 335 14.97 -8.25 5.55
N ASP A 336 16.05 -9.04 5.51
CA ASP A 336 16.43 -9.94 6.62
C ASP A 336 17.11 -9.22 7.80
N VAL A 337 17.27 -7.89 7.73
CA VAL A 337 17.62 -7.07 8.90
C VAL A 337 16.34 -6.64 9.61
N GLU A 338 15.74 -7.57 10.35
CA GLU A 338 14.81 -7.20 11.42
C GLU A 338 15.52 -6.25 12.42
N PRO A 339 14.78 -5.30 13.02
CA PRO A 339 15.39 -4.22 13.80
C PRO A 339 16.08 -4.73 15.08
N ASP A 340 17.19 -4.09 15.45
CA ASP A 340 17.93 -4.32 16.70
C ASP A 340 17.01 -4.19 17.94
N HIS A 341 16.39 -5.30 18.34
CA HIS A 341 15.64 -5.43 19.59
C HIS A 341 16.50 -5.97 20.75
N GLU A 342 17.83 -6.02 20.59
CA GLU A 342 18.80 -6.41 21.63
C GLU A 342 19.61 -5.22 22.18
N LYS A 343 18.92 -4.27 22.84
CA LYS A 343 19.58 -3.27 23.72
C LYS A 343 18.73 -2.63 24.81
N GLN A 344 17.53 -3.14 25.07
CA GLN A 344 16.64 -2.63 26.15
C GLN A 344 16.23 -3.67 27.20
N GLN A 345 16.62 -4.95 27.05
CA GLN A 345 16.27 -5.99 28.03
C GLN A 345 17.22 -6.05 29.26
N SER A 346 18.34 -5.32 29.28
CA SER A 346 19.33 -5.37 30.37
C SER A 346 19.08 -4.41 31.54
N ILE A 347 17.98 -3.65 31.55
CA ILE A 347 17.72 -2.61 32.57
C ILE A 347 16.51 -2.93 33.47
N VAL A 348 15.69 -3.95 33.14
CA VAL A 348 14.42 -4.25 33.85
C VAL A 348 14.50 -5.47 34.78
N SER A 349 15.68 -6.09 34.94
CA SER A 349 15.85 -7.35 35.69
C SER A 349 16.40 -7.18 37.11
N SER A 350 16.34 -5.97 37.69
CA SER A 350 17.05 -5.63 38.94
C SER A 350 16.30 -4.65 39.85
N VAL A 351 15.00 -4.86 40.10
CA VAL A 351 14.27 -4.17 41.18
C VAL A 351 13.36 -5.17 41.93
N ASP A 352 13.98 -5.92 42.84
CA ASP A 352 13.32 -6.67 43.93
C ASP A 352 14.25 -6.62 45.14
N GLY A 353 13.80 -6.00 46.24
CA GLY A 353 14.65 -5.61 47.39
C GLY A 353 15.45 -4.32 47.13
N GLU A 354 15.66 -3.41 48.08
CA GLU A 354 15.46 -3.48 49.53
C GLU A 354 15.20 -2.06 50.08
N ILE A 355 14.53 -1.93 51.23
CA ILE A 355 14.25 -0.62 51.86
C ILE A 355 15.41 -0.24 52.78
N VAL A 356 16.08 0.88 52.52
CA VAL A 356 16.88 1.59 53.52
C VAL A 356 16.56 3.08 53.46
N GLN A 357 16.40 3.66 54.65
CA GLN A 357 15.99 5.04 54.89
C GLN A 357 17.20 5.82 55.44
N GLU A 358 17.56 6.95 54.83
CA GLU A 358 18.48 7.92 55.46
C GLU A 358 18.10 9.37 55.11
N ILE A 359 18.48 10.31 55.97
CA ILE A 359 17.83 11.63 56.16
C ILE A 359 18.88 12.75 56.08
N ALA A 360 18.65 13.78 55.26
CA ALA A 360 19.18 15.16 55.36
C ALA A 360 18.72 15.96 54.12
N SER A 361 17.76 16.89 54.21
CA SER A 361 17.88 18.30 54.63
C SER A 361 18.58 19.23 53.61
N SER A 362 17.76 20.08 52.99
CA SER A 362 17.99 21.48 52.53
C SER A 362 19.41 22.06 52.54
N GLU A 363 19.76 22.76 51.45
CA GLU A 363 19.98 24.23 51.49
C GLU A 363 19.97 24.88 50.10
N THR A 364 19.81 26.21 50.07
CA THR A 364 19.60 27.06 48.88
C THR A 364 20.56 28.25 48.89
N THR A 365 21.14 28.59 47.74
CA THR A 365 21.74 29.91 47.40
C THR A 365 21.62 30.08 45.88
N ASP A 366 20.83 31.03 45.39
CA ASP A 366 21.20 32.43 45.08
C ASP A 366 22.04 32.51 43.78
N GLU A 367 21.40 32.89 42.67
CA GLU A 367 21.31 34.26 42.12
C GLU A 367 22.53 34.67 41.29
N GLU A 368 22.32 34.84 39.99
CA GLU A 368 22.93 35.94 39.24
C GLU A 368 22.00 36.36 38.10
N ALA A 369 21.84 37.67 37.90
CA ALA A 369 20.90 38.29 36.98
C ALA A 369 21.63 39.25 36.02
N VAL A 370 20.87 40.02 35.23
CA VAL A 370 21.32 41.20 34.45
C VAL A 370 22.07 40.80 33.14
N THR A 371 21.78 41.31 31.94
CA THR A 371 20.92 42.41 31.45
C THR A 371 20.33 42.11 30.07
N ALA A 372 19.27 42.84 29.70
CA ALA A 372 18.96 43.16 28.31
C ALA A 372 19.06 44.68 28.12
N ALA A 373 19.67 45.15 27.02
CA ALA A 373 19.54 46.52 26.51
C ALA A 373 19.98 46.64 25.03
N GLU A 374 19.04 47.11 24.21
CA GLU A 374 19.16 47.95 23.00
C GLU A 374 20.47 47.95 22.16
N ALA A 375 20.39 47.34 20.97
CA ALA A 375 20.76 47.95 19.67
C ALA A 375 20.14 47.14 18.51
#